data_AF-A0A531JYP3-F1
#
_entry.id   AF-A0A531JYP3-F1
#
_cell.length_a   1.000
_cell.length_b   1.000
_cell.length_c   1.000
_cell.angle_alpha   90.00
_cell.angle_beta   90.00
_cell.angle_gamma   90.00
#
_symmetry.space_group_name_H-M   'P 1'
#
loop_
_entity.id
_entity.type
_entity.pdbx_description
1 polymer ?
#
loop_
_entity_poly.entity_id
_entity_poly.type
_entity_poly.pdbx_seq_one_letter_code
_entity_poly.pdbx_strand_id
1 'polypeptide(L)'
;MPLFSILITDDQSADLPERVSENIRSFKAAHPGEQHVLFGEAELSEFIAAHFDAEVLSAFRTLRPYTYKADLAKYCLLYERGGVYADLSYEFLRGVPREKGRLSVFRDLLSSTPWDTSLGVVAAPMRHRAMAKAIELVCANVKREYYGPTALCPTGPTLFGKAIAMTCDPEDLIVG
;
A
#
# COMPACT_ATOMS: atom_id res chain seq x y z
N MET A 1 -9.08 12.13 -7.27
CA MET A 1 -7.74 11.51 -7.28
C MET A 1 -7.94 10.04 -7.64
N PRO A 2 -6.90 9.23 -7.87
CA PRO A 2 -7.14 7.85 -8.26
C PRO A 2 -7.33 6.94 -7.03
N LEU A 3 -8.14 5.90 -7.21
CA LEU A 3 -8.39 4.83 -6.23
C LEU A 3 -7.75 3.55 -6.75
N PHE A 4 -7.09 2.80 -5.87
CA PHE A 4 -6.36 1.61 -6.27
C PHE A 4 -6.63 0.44 -5.34
N SER A 5 -6.69 -0.74 -5.93
CA SER A 5 -6.61 -2.03 -5.22
C SER A 5 -5.65 -2.93 -5.97
N ILE A 6 -5.14 -3.96 -5.31
CA ILE A 6 -4.20 -4.94 -5.89
C ILE A 6 -4.80 -6.34 -5.76
N LEU A 7 -4.70 -7.13 -6.83
CA LEU A 7 -4.97 -8.57 -6.83
C LEU A 7 -3.81 -9.29 -7.50
N ILE A 8 -2.97 -9.95 -6.70
CA ILE A 8 -1.94 -10.87 -7.21
C ILE A 8 -2.42 -12.28 -6.91
N THR A 9 -2.62 -13.08 -7.96
CA THR A 9 -3.16 -14.43 -7.88
C THR A 9 -2.63 -15.26 -9.05
N ASP A 10 -2.53 -16.57 -8.84
CA ASP A 10 -2.27 -17.55 -9.91
C ASP A 10 -3.55 -17.94 -10.67
N ASP A 11 -4.71 -17.60 -10.11
CA ASP A 11 -6.00 -17.84 -10.76
C ASP A 11 -6.17 -16.92 -11.97
N GLN A 12 -6.41 -17.52 -13.13
CA GLN A 12 -6.66 -16.82 -14.38
C GLN A 12 -8.15 -16.56 -14.62
N SER A 13 -9.01 -16.94 -13.68
CA SER A 13 -10.42 -16.61 -13.74
C SER A 13 -10.61 -15.08 -13.78
N ALA A 14 -11.48 -14.63 -14.68
CA ALA A 14 -11.79 -13.20 -14.80
C ALA A 14 -12.78 -12.73 -13.72
N ASP A 15 -13.44 -13.66 -13.03
CA ASP A 15 -14.55 -13.36 -12.13
C ASP A 15 -14.06 -13.19 -10.69
N LEU A 16 -14.30 -12.00 -10.14
CA LEU A 16 -14.06 -11.73 -8.73
C LEU A 16 -15.18 -12.34 -7.89
N PRO A 17 -14.86 -12.91 -6.70
CA PRO A 17 -15.88 -13.32 -5.74
C PRO A 17 -16.89 -12.19 -5.47
N GLU A 18 -18.16 -12.55 -5.28
CA GLU A 18 -19.25 -11.56 -5.11
C GLU A 18 -18.94 -10.54 -4.02
N ARG A 19 -18.45 -11.00 -2.86
CA ARG A 19 -18.08 -10.13 -1.73
C ARG A 19 -16.96 -9.14 -2.08
N VAL A 20 -15.99 -9.55 -2.90
CA VAL A 20 -14.91 -8.66 -3.37
C VAL A 20 -15.49 -7.61 -4.32
N SER A 21 -16.39 -8.02 -5.22
CA SER A 21 -17.09 -7.10 -6.12
C SER A 21 -17.98 -6.10 -5.37
N GLU A 22 -18.65 -6.52 -4.29
CA GLU A 22 -19.38 -5.65 -3.37
C GLU A 22 -18.46 -4.62 -2.68
N ASN A 23 -17.33 -5.08 -2.16
CA ASN A 23 -16.35 -4.23 -1.50
C ASN A 23 -15.81 -3.15 -2.45
N ILE A 24 -15.43 -3.53 -3.68
CA ILE A 24 -15.00 -2.55 -4.70
C ILE A 24 -16.12 -1.55 -5.03
N ARG A 25 -17.38 -2.02 -5.17
CA ARG A 25 -18.53 -1.14 -5.40
C ARG A 25 -18.71 -0.14 -4.25
N SER A 26 -18.60 -0.59 -3.00
CA SER A 26 -18.68 0.28 -1.82
C SER A 26 -17.55 1.31 -1.81
N PHE A 27 -16.32 0.91 -2.16
CA PHE A 27 -15.16 1.80 -2.22
C PHE A 27 -15.37 2.91 -3.25
N LYS A 28 -15.88 2.57 -4.45
CA LYS A 28 -16.23 3.54 -5.49
C LYS A 28 -17.38 4.46 -5.07
N ALA A 29 -18.42 3.91 -4.45
CA ALA A 29 -19.58 4.68 -3.98
C ALA A 29 -19.18 5.69 -2.89
N ALA A 30 -18.23 5.33 -2.03
CA ALA A 30 -17.69 6.19 -0.99
C ALA A 30 -16.78 7.34 -1.53
N HIS A 31 -16.37 7.27 -2.79
CA HIS A 31 -15.47 8.23 -3.44
C HIS A 31 -16.02 8.63 -4.84
N PRO A 32 -17.17 9.33 -4.90
CA PRO A 32 -17.84 9.64 -6.15
C PRO A 32 -16.96 10.51 -7.07
N GLY A 33 -16.91 10.16 -8.36
CA GLY A 33 -16.12 10.87 -9.37
C GLY A 33 -14.64 10.49 -9.42
N GLU A 34 -14.15 9.65 -8.51
CA GLU A 34 -12.79 9.12 -8.54
C GLU A 34 -12.73 7.79 -9.31
N GLN A 35 -11.70 7.60 -10.14
CA GLN A 35 -11.53 6.38 -10.92
C GLN A 35 -10.83 5.31 -10.10
N HIS A 36 -11.40 4.10 -10.09
CA HIS A 36 -10.81 2.91 -9.48
C HIS A 36 -10.08 2.07 -10.50
N VAL A 37 -8.88 1.61 -10.14
CA VAL A 37 -8.06 0.67 -10.91
C VAL A 37 -7.70 -0.52 -10.02
N LEU A 38 -7.94 -1.72 -10.52
CA LEU A 38 -7.46 -2.97 -9.93
C LEU A 38 -6.18 -3.38 -10.67
N PHE A 39 -5.06 -3.46 -9.96
CA PHE A 39 -3.77 -3.85 -10.53
C PHE A 39 -3.48 -5.33 -10.29
N GLY A 40 -3.03 -6.02 -11.34
CA GLY A 40 -2.39 -7.34 -11.25
C GLY A 40 -0.86 -7.24 -11.18
N GLU A 41 -0.19 -8.38 -11.03
CA GLU A 41 1.28 -8.40 -10.88
C GLU A 41 2.01 -7.87 -12.14
N ALA A 42 1.51 -8.20 -13.33
CA ALA A 42 2.12 -7.75 -14.58
C ALA A 42 2.08 -6.23 -14.70
N GLU A 43 0.90 -5.61 -14.48
CA GLU A 43 0.76 -4.16 -14.53
C GLU A 43 1.59 -3.46 -13.45
N LEU A 44 1.73 -4.06 -12.27
CA LEU A 44 2.58 -3.54 -11.20
C LEU A 44 4.07 -3.59 -11.57
N SER A 45 4.54 -4.70 -12.15
CA SER A 45 5.92 -4.87 -12.60
C SER A 45 6.28 -3.84 -13.66
N GLU A 46 5.40 -3.64 -14.65
CA GLU A 46 5.56 -2.61 -15.70
C GLU A 46 5.53 -1.20 -15.11
N PHE A 47 4.58 -0.94 -14.21
CA PHE A 47 4.48 0.36 -13.55
C PHE A 47 5.75 0.71 -12.77
N ILE A 48 6.28 -0.23 -11.99
CA ILE A 48 7.50 -0.04 -11.22
C ILE A 48 8.70 0.19 -12.15
N ALA A 49 8.83 -0.62 -13.20
CA ALA A 49 9.91 -0.48 -14.19
C ALA A 49 9.92 0.89 -14.90
N ALA A 50 8.75 1.49 -15.09
CA ALA A 50 8.61 2.78 -15.77
C ALA A 50 8.87 4.01 -14.88
N HIS A 51 8.75 3.89 -13.55
CA HIS A 51 8.79 5.04 -12.64
C HIS A 51 9.89 4.98 -11.58
N PHE A 52 10.50 3.82 -11.35
CA PHE A 52 11.49 3.60 -10.29
C PHE A 52 12.76 2.95 -10.84
N ASP A 53 13.85 3.09 -10.08
CA ASP A 53 15.14 2.52 -10.44
C ASP A 53 15.12 0.98 -10.43
N ALA A 54 16.10 0.39 -11.11
CA ALA A 54 16.24 -1.06 -11.25
C ALA A 54 16.28 -1.81 -9.91
N GLU A 55 16.75 -1.18 -8.83
CA GLU A 55 16.75 -1.77 -7.48
C GLU A 55 15.34 -2.05 -6.97
N VAL A 56 14.38 -1.14 -7.17
CA VAL A 56 12.99 -1.31 -6.72
C VAL A 56 12.30 -2.42 -7.51
N LEU A 57 12.51 -2.44 -8.83
CA LEU A 57 11.99 -3.51 -9.68
C LEU A 57 12.60 -4.87 -9.32
N SER A 58 13.91 -4.90 -9.03
CA SER A 58 14.58 -6.10 -8.56
C SER A 58 13.99 -6.57 -7.23
N ALA A 59 13.76 -5.67 -6.28
CA ALA A 59 13.15 -6.00 -5.00
C ALA A 59 11.75 -6.61 -5.19
N PHE A 60 10.89 -6.00 -6.01
CA PHE A 60 9.56 -6.51 -6.33
C PHE A 60 9.57 -7.93 -6.93
N ARG A 61 10.55 -8.22 -7.80
CA ARG A 61 10.72 -9.55 -8.42
C ARG A 61 11.27 -10.59 -7.43
N THR A 62 12.13 -10.17 -6.50
CA THR A 62 12.73 -11.05 -5.48
C THR A 62 11.73 -11.49 -4.41
N LEU A 63 10.82 -10.59 -4.00
CA LEU A 63 9.81 -10.89 -2.98
C LEU A 63 8.92 -12.07 -3.44
N ARG A 64 8.88 -13.14 -2.64
CA ARG A 64 8.13 -14.37 -2.94
C ARG A 64 6.65 -14.28 -2.56
N PRO A 65 6.26 -13.86 -1.33
CA PRO A 65 4.86 -13.81 -0.97
C PRO A 65 4.13 -12.71 -1.73
N TYR A 66 2.92 -13.00 -2.23
CA TYR A 66 2.08 -12.03 -2.93
C TYR A 66 1.77 -10.80 -2.07
N THR A 67 1.59 -10.99 -0.77
CA THR A 67 1.39 -9.86 0.15
C THR A 67 2.60 -8.93 0.20
N TYR A 68 3.83 -9.46 0.13
CA TYR A 68 5.03 -8.63 0.15
C TYR A 68 5.19 -7.81 -1.13
N LYS A 69 4.92 -8.45 -2.28
CA LYS A 69 4.86 -7.76 -3.58
C LYS A 69 3.82 -6.65 -3.53
N ALA A 70 2.61 -6.97 -3.05
CA ALA A 70 1.53 -6.01 -2.92
C ALA A 70 1.93 -4.84 -2.02
N ASP A 71 2.55 -5.08 -0.86
CA ASP A 71 2.98 -4.00 0.05
C ASP A 71 3.99 -3.04 -0.62
N LEU A 72 5.01 -3.57 -1.31
CA LEU A 72 5.94 -2.71 -2.06
C LEU A 72 5.21 -1.92 -3.15
N ALA A 73 4.33 -2.57 -3.90
CA ALA A 73 3.53 -1.94 -4.94
C ALA A 73 2.60 -0.83 -4.40
N LYS A 74 2.00 -1.02 -3.22
CA LYS A 74 1.20 0.03 -2.54
C LYS A 74 2.02 1.29 -2.35
N TYR A 75 3.24 1.15 -1.80
CA TYR A 75 4.12 2.30 -1.60
C TYR A 75 4.47 2.98 -2.91
N CYS A 76 4.80 2.21 -3.94
CA CYS A 76 5.15 2.74 -5.26
C CYS A 76 3.99 3.50 -5.91
N LEU A 77 2.78 2.92 -5.91
CA LEU A 77 1.58 3.55 -6.46
C LEU A 77 1.22 4.83 -5.70
N LEU A 78 1.20 4.78 -4.37
CA LEU A 78 0.89 5.94 -3.53
C LEU A 78 1.95 7.04 -3.66
N TYR A 79 3.23 6.68 -3.76
CA TYR A 79 4.30 7.65 -3.99
C TYR A 79 4.14 8.37 -5.32
N GLU A 80 3.86 7.64 -6.40
CA GLU A 80 3.84 8.26 -7.74
C GLU A 80 2.51 8.90 -8.11
N ARG A 81 1.39 8.37 -7.63
CA ARG A 81 0.06 8.83 -8.03
C ARG A 81 -0.69 9.54 -6.91
N GLY A 82 -0.22 9.46 -5.66
CA GLY A 82 -1.04 9.76 -4.49
C GLY A 82 -2.32 8.91 -4.51
N GLY A 83 -3.40 9.44 -3.96
CA GLY A 83 -4.71 8.82 -4.09
C GLY A 83 -5.13 8.05 -2.84
N VAL A 84 -5.92 7.01 -3.03
CA VAL A 84 -6.36 6.10 -1.96
C VAL A 84 -6.12 4.67 -2.39
N TYR A 85 -5.40 3.92 -1.58
CA TYR A 85 -5.28 2.47 -1.70
C TYR A 85 -6.24 1.80 -0.72
N ALA A 86 -6.86 0.70 -1.15
CA ALA A 86 -7.64 -0.17 -0.28
C ALA A 86 -7.48 -1.65 -0.66
N ASP A 87 -7.26 -2.51 0.34
CA ASP A 87 -7.36 -3.96 0.20
C ASP A 87 -8.79 -4.38 -0.15
N LEU A 88 -8.91 -5.47 -0.90
CA LEU A 88 -10.17 -5.98 -1.43
C LEU A 88 -11.15 -6.52 -0.38
N SER A 89 -10.68 -6.70 0.86
CA SER A 89 -11.48 -7.19 1.99
C SER A 89 -12.30 -6.10 2.69
N TYR A 90 -12.09 -4.82 2.38
CA TYR A 90 -12.75 -3.71 3.07
C TYR A 90 -14.07 -3.30 2.43
N GLU A 91 -15.11 -3.22 3.26
CA GLU A 91 -16.36 -2.55 2.95
C GLU A 91 -16.28 -1.09 3.39
N PHE A 92 -16.63 -0.16 2.50
CA PHE A 92 -16.57 1.27 2.76
C PHE A 92 -17.95 1.83 3.09
N LEU A 93 -18.10 2.30 4.33
CA LEU A 93 -19.29 3.03 4.77
C LEU A 93 -19.23 4.52 4.43
N ARG A 94 -18.03 5.08 4.35
CA ARG A 94 -17.74 6.49 4.03
C ARG A 94 -16.37 6.61 3.36
N GLY A 95 -16.13 7.74 2.69
CA GLY A 95 -14.85 8.06 2.09
C GLY A 95 -13.75 8.21 3.13
N VAL A 96 -12.51 7.91 2.73
CA VAL A 96 -11.33 8.09 3.60
C VAL A 96 -11.12 9.59 3.82
N PRO A 97 -10.94 10.07 5.06
CA PRO A 97 -10.64 11.48 5.34
C PRO A 97 -9.34 11.90 4.66
N ARG A 98 -9.29 13.11 4.08
CA ARG A 98 -8.13 13.60 3.33
C ARG A 98 -7.95 15.09 3.55
N GLU A 99 -6.70 15.51 3.66
CA GLU A 99 -6.33 16.92 3.73
C GLU A 99 -5.04 17.12 2.93
N LYS A 100 -4.86 18.32 2.37
CA LYS A 100 -3.73 18.64 1.52
C LYS A 100 -2.41 18.42 2.28
N GLY A 101 -1.55 17.57 1.73
CA GLY A 101 -0.23 17.29 2.28
C GLY A 101 -0.19 16.29 3.43
N ARG A 102 -1.35 15.84 3.94
CA ARG A 102 -1.41 14.90 5.07
C ARG A 102 -1.64 13.46 4.60
N LEU A 103 -1.02 12.53 5.31
CA LEU A 103 -1.15 11.09 5.11
C LEU A 103 -2.25 10.54 6.03
N SER A 104 -3.26 9.88 5.46
CA SER A 104 -4.33 9.23 6.22
C SER A 104 -4.04 7.76 6.42
N VAL A 105 -3.94 7.34 7.67
CA VAL A 105 -3.52 6.00 8.09
C VAL A 105 -4.31 5.52 9.30
N PHE A 106 -4.32 4.20 9.50
CA PHE A 106 -5.00 3.54 10.61
C PHE A 106 -3.99 2.72 11.40
N ARG A 107 -4.14 2.69 12.72
CA ARG A 107 -3.30 1.83 13.57
C ARG A 107 -3.57 0.36 13.27
N ASP A 108 -2.51 -0.44 13.27
CA ASP A 108 -2.65 -1.89 13.20
C ASP A 108 -2.78 -2.50 14.61
N LEU A 109 -3.01 -3.80 14.67
CA LEU A 109 -2.80 -4.61 15.86
C LEU A 109 -1.32 -4.50 16.21
N LEU A 110 -1.00 -3.64 17.19
CA LEU A 110 0.35 -3.35 17.73
C LEU A 110 1.03 -4.63 18.28
N SER A 111 1.33 -5.54 17.37
CA SER A 111 1.66 -6.94 17.62
C SER A 111 3.16 -7.15 17.64
N SER A 112 3.89 -6.30 16.91
CA SER A 112 5.35 -6.34 16.79
C SER A 112 5.99 -5.10 17.41
N THR A 113 5.41 -3.92 17.17
CA THR A 113 5.99 -2.64 17.59
C THR A 113 4.91 -1.60 17.93
N PRO A 114 5.23 -0.57 18.75
CA PRO A 114 4.25 0.46 19.11
C PRO A 114 3.87 1.39 17.94
N TRP A 115 4.52 1.27 16.79
CA TRP A 115 4.25 2.07 15.59
C TRP A 115 3.58 1.27 14.47
N ASP A 116 3.21 0.00 14.68
CA ASP A 116 2.58 -0.81 13.63
C ASP A 116 1.37 -0.07 13.02
N THR A 117 1.42 0.16 11.71
CA THR A 117 0.42 0.95 10.98
C THR A 117 -0.13 0.12 9.84
N SER A 118 -1.45 0.05 9.74
CA SER A 118 -2.12 -0.79 8.75
C SER A 118 -1.89 -0.28 7.33
N LEU A 119 -1.72 -1.22 6.40
CA LEU A 119 -1.66 -0.99 4.95
C LEU A 119 -2.98 -1.31 4.25
N GLY A 120 -4.01 -1.70 5.01
CA GLY A 120 -5.29 -2.12 4.45
C GLY A 120 -6.03 -0.98 3.77
N VAL A 121 -5.93 0.24 4.31
CA VAL A 121 -6.45 1.47 3.71
C VAL A 121 -5.49 2.61 3.97
N VAL A 122 -5.03 3.29 2.92
CA VAL A 122 -4.09 4.42 3.01
C VAL A 122 -4.47 5.49 2.00
N ALA A 123 -4.56 6.75 2.43
CA ALA A 123 -4.67 7.88 1.52
C ALA A 123 -3.44 8.77 1.62
N ALA A 124 -2.76 9.02 0.51
CA ALA A 124 -1.52 9.78 0.49
C ALA A 124 -1.53 10.90 -0.55
N PRO A 125 -0.86 12.04 -0.28
CA PRO A 125 -0.49 12.96 -1.34
C PRO A 125 0.61 12.33 -2.20
N MET A 126 0.69 12.77 -3.45
CA MET A 126 1.77 12.38 -4.36
C MET A 126 3.13 12.77 -3.77
N ARG A 127 4.15 11.93 -4.00
CA ARG A 127 5.53 12.08 -3.53
C ARG A 127 5.70 12.20 -2.01
N HIS A 128 4.79 11.60 -1.23
CA HIS A 128 4.88 11.68 0.23
C HIS A 128 6.15 10.98 0.78
N ARG A 129 6.87 11.67 1.67
CA ARG A 129 8.16 11.21 2.24
C ARG A 129 8.10 9.84 2.93
N ALA A 130 7.00 9.52 3.59
CA ALA A 130 6.83 8.21 4.21
C ALA A 130 6.80 7.06 3.18
N MET A 131 6.23 7.27 1.99
CA MET A 131 6.23 6.25 0.94
C MET A 131 7.63 6.04 0.38
N ALA A 132 8.36 7.13 0.11
CA ALA A 132 9.76 7.06 -0.33
C ALA A 132 10.62 6.27 0.68
N LYS A 133 10.46 6.56 1.98
CA LYS A 133 11.17 5.85 3.04
C LYS A 133 10.76 4.38 3.12
N ALA A 134 9.47 4.05 2.96
CA ALA A 134 9.02 2.67 2.95
C ALA A 134 9.65 1.88 1.78
N ILE A 135 9.68 2.45 0.58
CA ILE A 135 10.33 1.83 -0.61
C ILE A 135 11.81 1.57 -0.35
N GLU A 136 12.54 2.57 0.16
CA GLU A 136 13.96 2.45 0.54
C GLU A 136 14.19 1.32 1.55
N LEU A 137 13.36 1.27 2.61
CA LEU A 137 13.46 0.25 3.65
C LEU A 137 13.17 -1.15 3.12
N VAL A 138 12.20 -1.31 2.21
CA VAL A 138 11.92 -2.61 1.57
C VAL A 138 13.13 -3.06 0.75
N CYS A 139 13.71 -2.18 -0.07
CA CYS A 139 14.89 -2.51 -0.86
C CYS A 139 16.07 -2.93 0.05
N ALA A 140 16.28 -2.19 1.13
CA ALA A 140 17.31 -2.52 2.13
C ALA A 140 17.05 -3.88 2.81
N ASN A 141 15.79 -4.20 3.14
CA ASN A 141 15.42 -5.49 3.72
C ASN A 141 15.65 -6.64 2.74
N VAL A 142 15.25 -6.49 1.48
CA VAL A 142 15.48 -7.49 0.43
C VAL A 142 16.98 -7.73 0.25
N LYS A 143 17.79 -6.67 0.14
CA LYS A 143 19.25 -6.77 -0.02
C LYS A 143 19.95 -7.49 1.15
N ARG A 144 19.38 -7.39 2.35
CA ARG A 144 19.91 -8.03 3.57
C ARG A 144 19.26 -9.37 3.89
N GLU A 145 18.31 -9.81 3.06
CA GLU A 145 17.47 -10.99 3.31
C GLU A 145 16.83 -10.96 4.71
N TYR A 146 16.36 -9.77 5.13
CA TYR A 146 15.83 -9.54 6.46
C TYR A 146 14.36 -9.96 6.58
N TYR A 147 14.09 -10.91 7.48
CA TYR A 147 12.73 -11.38 7.78
C TYR A 147 12.17 -10.82 9.10
N GLY A 148 13.05 -10.41 10.02
CA GLY A 148 12.67 -9.88 11.33
C GLY A 148 11.97 -10.90 12.25
N PRO A 149 11.43 -10.43 13.39
CA PRO A 149 10.76 -11.29 14.36
C PRO A 149 9.39 -11.82 13.89
N THR A 150 8.72 -11.08 13.00
CA THR A 150 7.39 -11.44 12.49
C THR A 150 7.35 -11.30 10.98
N ALA A 151 6.44 -12.04 10.34
CA ALA A 151 6.22 -11.96 8.89
C ALA A 151 5.78 -10.57 8.40
N LEU A 152 5.45 -9.63 9.30
CA LEU A 152 5.05 -8.26 8.96
C LEU A 152 6.24 -7.29 8.83
N CYS A 153 7.42 -7.69 9.29
CA CYS A 153 8.63 -6.87 9.32
C CYS A 153 9.25 -6.56 7.95
N PRO A 154 9.22 -7.44 6.93
CA PRO A 154 9.95 -7.19 5.69
C PRO A 154 9.38 -6.06 4.84
N THR A 155 8.05 -5.95 4.75
CA THR A 155 7.34 -5.01 3.87
C THR A 155 6.06 -4.43 4.46
N GLY A 156 5.51 -5.07 5.50
CA GLY A 156 4.16 -4.84 5.97
C GLY A 156 4.04 -3.76 7.06
N PRO A 157 3.02 -3.87 7.93
CA PRO A 157 2.64 -2.83 8.91
C PRO A 157 3.77 -2.32 9.81
N THR A 158 4.68 -3.20 10.22
CA THR A 158 5.82 -2.82 11.07
C THR A 158 6.82 -1.95 10.33
N LEU A 159 7.10 -2.27 9.05
CA LEU A 159 7.97 -1.45 8.21
C LEU A 159 7.30 -0.12 7.89
N PHE A 160 6.01 -0.16 7.53
CA PHE A 160 5.28 1.05 7.18
C PHE A 160 5.23 2.03 8.35
N GLY A 161 4.86 1.52 9.52
CA GLY A 161 4.86 2.27 10.77
C GLY A 161 6.22 2.89 11.10
N LYS A 162 7.30 2.13 10.88
CA LYS A 162 8.67 2.65 11.05
C LYS A 162 8.97 3.77 10.05
N ALA A 163 8.57 3.63 8.78
CA ALA A 163 8.78 4.66 7.77
C ALA A 163 8.05 5.96 8.14
N ILE A 164 6.82 5.86 8.65
CA ILE A 164 6.06 7.01 9.17
C ILE A 164 6.76 7.62 10.37
N ALA A 165 7.11 6.81 11.39
CA ALA A 165 7.77 7.30 12.60
C ALA A 165 9.13 7.98 12.34
N MET A 166 9.83 7.58 11.27
CA MET A 166 11.10 8.19 10.85
C MET A 166 10.93 9.49 10.07
N THR A 167 9.73 9.77 9.54
CA THR A 167 9.56 10.83 8.56
C THR A 167 8.45 11.81 8.87
N CYS A 168 7.50 11.51 9.74
CA CYS A 168 6.32 12.35 9.98
C CYS A 168 6.24 12.86 11.42
N ASP A 169 5.71 14.07 11.55
CA ASP A 169 5.21 14.65 12.79
C ASP A 169 3.68 14.42 12.91
N PRO A 170 3.07 14.55 14.10
CA PRO A 170 1.63 14.33 14.28
C PRO A 170 0.74 15.15 13.34
N GLU A 171 1.11 16.40 13.07
CA GLU A 171 0.42 17.30 12.13
C GLU A 171 0.40 16.79 10.68
N ASP A 172 1.34 15.93 10.26
CA ASP A 172 1.35 15.34 8.93
C ASP A 172 0.31 14.23 8.75
N LEU A 173 -0.31 13.77 9.84
CA LEU A 173 -1.09 12.53 9.84
C LEU A 173 -2.56 12.78 10.14
N ILE A 174 -3.44 12.17 9.36
CA ILE A 174 -4.83 11.95 9.75
C ILE A 174 -4.93 10.51 10.24
N VAL A 175 -5.05 10.33 11.56
CA VAL A 175 -5.08 9.00 12.18
C VAL A 175 -6.52 8.59 12.46
N GLY A 176 -6.89 7.40 11.98
CA GLY A 176 -8.16 6.73 12.27
C GLY A 176 -8.08 5.65 13.35
#